data_AF-A0A7V2CM79-F1
#
_entry.id   AF-A0A7V2CM79-F1
#
_cell.length_a   1.000
_cell.length_b   1.000
_cell.length_c   1.000
_cell.angle_alpha   90.00
_cell.angle_beta   90.00
_cell.angle_gamma   90.00
#
_symmetry.space_group_name_H-M   'P 1'
#
loop_
_entity.id
_entity.type
_entity.pdbx_description
1 polymer ?
#
loop_
_entity_poly.entity_id
_entity_poly.type
_entity_poly.pdbx_seq_one_letter_code
_entity_poly.pdbx_strand_id
1 'polypeptide(L)'
;MSMNFLDWLTKRSKPLSKMDRRELRRQELLLQKERDRLLHRVERLAKEKQDLFGRGAKEKSPEVRRALAQEFELKTTEQLMLARQLNVRSKEMLTVSRLRMLRDNAQRSTLTGDTIGMIGEKDILRLSQMIEKDSITAEVYQERLDEILAAGAAVDDGAKGLTQAGQTVMNIWDKMDDGTLADPEEAFDEADRRVREQQKVAE
;
A
#
# COMPACT_ATOMS: atom_id res chain seq x y z
N MET A 1 10.11 5.15 -13.19
CA MET A 1 11.10 4.93 -12.11
C MET A 1 10.76 5.83 -10.93
N SER A 2 10.13 5.32 -9.88
CA SER A 2 9.99 6.06 -8.63
C SER A 2 11.32 6.00 -7.88
N MET A 3 11.98 7.14 -7.68
CA MET A 3 13.19 7.21 -6.85
C MET A 3 12.87 6.84 -5.39
N ASN A 4 13.74 6.04 -4.78
CA ASN A 4 13.68 5.64 -3.38
C ASN A 4 14.09 6.81 -2.45
N PHE A 5 13.55 6.86 -1.21
CA PHE A 5 13.81 7.92 -0.23
C PHE A 5 15.29 8.19 0.00
N LEU A 6 16.11 7.13 -0.01
CA LEU A 6 17.55 7.23 0.22
C LEU A 6 18.30 7.91 -0.92
N ASP A 7 17.90 7.68 -2.16
CA ASP A 7 18.44 8.44 -3.30
C ASP A 7 18.08 9.91 -3.16
N TRP A 8 16.89 10.20 -2.63
CA TRP A 8 16.48 11.55 -2.35
C TRP A 8 17.25 12.19 -1.18
N LEU A 9 17.53 11.41 -0.14
CA LEU A 9 18.21 11.83 1.07
C LEU A 9 19.73 12.00 0.88
N THR A 10 20.33 11.30 -0.08
CA THR A 10 21.80 11.22 -0.24
C THR A 10 22.33 11.61 -1.62
N LYS A 11 21.54 11.48 -2.70
CA LYS A 11 22.02 11.62 -4.09
C LYS A 11 21.47 12.81 -4.87
N ARG A 12 20.60 13.64 -4.30
CA ARG A 12 20.21 14.93 -4.94
C ARG A 12 21.32 15.97 -4.87
N SER A 13 21.27 16.95 -5.77
CA SER A 13 22.16 18.13 -5.75
C SER A 13 22.18 18.84 -4.38
N LYS A 14 21.07 18.76 -3.64
CA LYS A 14 20.99 19.12 -2.22
C LYS A 14 20.28 18.00 -1.43
N PRO A 15 20.99 17.22 -0.60
CA PRO A 15 20.40 16.20 0.25
C PRO A 15 19.52 16.83 1.33
N LEU A 16 18.50 16.10 1.81
CA LEU A 16 17.59 16.52 2.89
C LEU A 16 18.33 17.06 4.12
N SER A 17 19.46 16.44 4.47
CA SER A 17 20.32 16.85 5.58
C SER A 17 20.89 18.25 5.41
N LYS A 18 21.02 18.76 4.18
CA LYS A 18 21.54 20.10 3.87
C LYS A 18 20.45 21.12 3.56
N MET A 19 19.17 20.71 3.55
CA MET A 19 18.05 21.62 3.28
C MET A 19 17.79 22.58 4.43
N ASP A 20 17.38 23.81 4.08
CA ASP A 20 16.92 24.81 5.03
C ASP A 20 15.44 24.59 5.41
N ARG A 21 14.94 25.37 6.36
CA ARG A 21 13.56 25.27 6.85
C ARG A 21 12.50 25.41 5.75
N ARG A 22 12.69 26.37 4.82
CA ARG A 22 11.71 26.67 3.77
C ARG A 22 11.68 25.54 2.74
N GLU A 23 12.85 25.01 2.41
CA GLU A 23 13.00 23.85 1.55
C GLU A 23 12.34 22.61 2.16
N LEU A 24 12.63 22.31 3.43
CA LEU A 24 11.99 21.19 4.14
C LEU A 24 10.47 21.35 4.19
N ARG A 25 9.95 22.56 4.45
CA ARG A 25 8.51 22.83 4.41
C ARG A 25 7.90 22.58 3.03
N ARG A 26 8.60 22.98 1.96
CA ARG A 26 8.12 22.71 0.59
C ARG A 26 8.04 21.21 0.31
N GLN A 27 8.99 20.44 0.82
CA GLN A 27 8.99 18.99 0.66
C GLN A 27 7.91 18.29 1.49
N GLU A 28 7.65 18.74 2.72
CA GLU A 28 6.50 18.26 3.51
C GLU A 28 5.20 18.41 2.70
N LEU A 29 4.97 19.56 2.07
CA LEU A 29 3.75 19.83 1.29
C LEU A 29 3.63 18.91 0.06
N LEU A 30 4.74 18.61 -0.61
CA LEU A 30 4.76 17.67 -1.74
C LEU A 30 4.44 16.24 -1.28
N LEU A 31 5.10 15.77 -0.22
CA LEU A 31 4.86 14.45 0.36
C LEU A 31 3.44 14.32 0.90
N GLN A 32 2.89 15.37 1.51
CA GLN A 32 1.51 15.42 1.96
C GLN A 32 0.55 15.25 0.78
N LYS A 33 0.75 15.98 -0.31
CA LYS A 33 -0.08 15.86 -1.52
C LYS A 33 -0.01 14.46 -2.12
N GLU A 34 1.16 13.83 -2.13
CA GLU A 34 1.33 12.45 -2.61
C GLU A 34 0.63 11.44 -1.70
N ARG A 35 0.79 11.58 -0.38
CA ARG A 35 0.10 10.76 0.62
C ARG A 35 -1.42 10.86 0.48
N ASP A 36 -1.96 12.08 0.36
CA ASP A 36 -3.41 12.31 0.26
C ASP A 36 -3.98 11.68 -1.02
N ARG A 37 -3.23 11.76 -2.14
CA ARG A 37 -3.60 11.06 -3.38
C ARG A 37 -3.60 9.54 -3.22
N LEU A 38 -2.59 8.98 -2.55
CA LEU A 38 -2.53 7.54 -2.29
C LEU A 38 -3.69 7.09 -1.39
N LEU A 39 -4.01 7.86 -0.34
CA LEU A 39 -5.13 7.60 0.55
C LEU A 39 -6.45 7.55 -0.22
N HIS A 40 -6.75 8.56 -1.04
CA HIS A 40 -7.97 8.56 -1.86
C HIS A 40 -8.05 7.38 -2.84
N ARG A 41 -6.92 6.93 -3.40
CA ARG A 41 -6.91 5.73 -4.25
C ARG A 41 -7.20 4.47 -3.46
N VAL A 42 -6.65 4.32 -2.25
CA VAL A 42 -6.95 3.20 -1.36
C VAL A 42 -8.44 3.18 -0.96
N GLU A 43 -9.00 4.34 -0.61
CA GLU A 43 -10.43 4.49 -0.29
C GLU A 43 -11.32 4.12 -1.47
N ARG A 44 -10.95 4.55 -2.68
CA ARG A 44 -11.67 4.21 -3.91
C ARG A 44 -11.64 2.71 -4.18
N LEU A 45 -10.46 2.06 -4.07
CA LEU A 45 -10.34 0.61 -4.24
C LEU A 45 -11.17 -0.17 -3.22
N ALA A 46 -11.27 0.32 -1.98
CA ALA A 46 -12.11 -0.31 -0.97
C ALA A 46 -13.59 -0.33 -1.41
N LYS A 47 -14.10 0.80 -1.92
CA LYS A 47 -15.47 0.90 -2.45
C LYS A 47 -15.68 0.01 -3.68
N GLU A 48 -14.77 0.05 -4.64
CA GLU A 48 -14.83 -0.79 -5.84
C GLU A 48 -14.87 -2.28 -5.47
N LYS A 49 -14.13 -2.72 -4.44
CA LYS A 49 -14.18 -4.09 -3.93
C LYS A 49 -15.50 -4.44 -3.27
N GLN A 50 -16.07 -3.56 -2.47
CA GLN A 50 -17.40 -3.76 -1.87
C GLN A 50 -18.46 -3.93 -2.97
N ASP A 51 -18.41 -3.09 -4.00
CA ASP A 51 -19.32 -3.16 -5.14
C ASP A 51 -19.13 -4.47 -5.93
N LEU A 52 -17.88 -4.88 -6.20
CA LEU A 52 -17.57 -6.15 -6.87
C LEU A 52 -18.09 -7.36 -6.07
N PHE A 53 -17.84 -7.35 -4.76
CA PHE A 53 -18.31 -8.42 -3.88
C PHE A 53 -19.83 -8.50 -3.85
N GLY A 54 -20.51 -7.37 -3.69
CA GLY A 54 -21.97 -7.31 -3.69
C GLY A 54 -22.60 -7.71 -5.02
N ARG A 55 -21.92 -7.43 -6.15
CA ARG A 55 -22.33 -7.92 -7.47
C ARG A 55 -22.19 -9.44 -7.56
N GLY A 56 -21.06 -10.00 -7.15
CA GLY A 56 -20.83 -11.45 -7.20
C GLY A 56 -21.78 -12.24 -6.30
N ALA A 57 -22.12 -11.71 -5.13
CA ALA A 57 -23.10 -12.30 -4.22
C ALA A 57 -24.52 -12.38 -4.82
N LYS A 58 -24.87 -11.47 -5.75
CA LYS A 58 -26.19 -11.45 -6.42
C LYS A 58 -26.18 -12.15 -7.78
N GLU A 59 -25.00 -12.38 -8.34
CA GLU A 59 -24.81 -13.01 -9.63
C GLU A 59 -25.19 -14.49 -9.54
N LYS A 60 -25.75 -15.06 -10.60
CA LYS A 60 -26.14 -16.48 -10.67
C LYS A 60 -25.30 -17.27 -11.66
N SER A 61 -24.69 -16.61 -12.64
CA SER A 61 -23.78 -17.26 -13.59
C SER A 61 -22.45 -17.60 -12.90
N PRO A 62 -22.06 -18.88 -12.85
CA PRO A 62 -20.77 -19.28 -12.28
C PRO A 62 -19.59 -18.65 -13.02
N GLU A 63 -19.68 -18.49 -14.34
CA GLU A 63 -18.63 -17.89 -15.17
C GLU A 63 -18.42 -16.42 -14.80
N VAL A 64 -19.51 -15.67 -14.62
CA VAL A 64 -19.45 -14.26 -14.22
C VAL A 64 -18.95 -14.13 -12.79
N ARG A 65 -19.38 -15.00 -11.86
CA ARG A 65 -18.83 -15.03 -10.49
C ARG A 65 -17.32 -15.28 -10.50
N ARG A 66 -16.83 -16.24 -11.27
CA ARG A 66 -15.38 -16.50 -11.39
C ARG A 66 -14.62 -15.25 -11.85
N ALA A 67 -15.12 -14.54 -12.86
CA ALA A 67 -14.51 -13.30 -13.32
C ALA A 67 -14.51 -12.21 -12.24
N LEU A 68 -15.62 -12.06 -11.50
CA LEU A 68 -15.72 -11.11 -10.39
C LEU A 68 -14.77 -11.45 -9.22
N ALA A 69 -14.58 -12.75 -8.93
CA ALA A 69 -13.65 -13.21 -7.91
C ALA A 69 -12.19 -12.90 -8.28
N GLN A 70 -11.81 -13.10 -9.55
CA GLN A 70 -10.49 -12.71 -10.06
C GLN A 70 -10.28 -11.20 -10.00
N GLU A 71 -11.30 -10.40 -10.36
CA GLU A 71 -11.23 -8.95 -10.28
C GLU A 71 -11.09 -8.47 -8.82
N PHE A 72 -11.81 -9.10 -7.89
CA PHE A 72 -11.69 -8.83 -6.46
C PHE A 72 -10.27 -9.09 -5.93
N GLU A 73 -9.67 -10.21 -6.34
CA GLU A 73 -8.29 -10.55 -6.00
C GLU A 73 -7.30 -9.51 -6.53
N LEU A 74 -7.40 -9.16 -7.83
CA LEU A 74 -6.57 -8.13 -8.46
C LEU A 74 -6.64 -6.80 -7.73
N LYS A 75 -7.86 -6.37 -7.37
CA LYS A 75 -8.09 -5.14 -6.61
C LYS A 75 -7.53 -5.22 -5.20
N THR A 76 -7.52 -6.40 -4.59
CA THR A 76 -6.88 -6.63 -3.28
C THR A 76 -5.37 -6.45 -3.36
N THR A 77 -4.74 -7.01 -4.40
CA THR A 77 -3.30 -6.83 -4.64
C THR A 77 -2.96 -5.36 -4.85
N GLU A 78 -3.71 -4.66 -5.72
CA GLU A 78 -3.54 -3.23 -5.97
C GLU A 78 -3.65 -2.42 -4.67
N GLN A 79 -4.64 -2.74 -3.83
CA GLN A 79 -4.87 -2.07 -2.55
C GLN A 79 -3.71 -2.28 -1.56
N LEU A 80 -3.20 -3.50 -1.43
CA LEU A 80 -2.05 -3.80 -0.56
C LEU A 80 -0.80 -3.03 -0.99
N MET A 81 -0.54 -2.97 -2.30
CA MET A 81 0.59 -2.21 -2.84
C MET A 81 0.47 -0.71 -2.58
N LEU A 82 -0.70 -0.12 -2.83
CA LEU A 82 -0.93 1.29 -2.52
C LEU A 82 -0.85 1.56 -1.02
N ALA A 83 -1.31 0.65 -0.16
CA ALA A 83 -1.18 0.78 1.29
C ALA A 83 0.29 0.81 1.75
N ARG A 84 1.16 0.00 1.12
CA ARG A 84 2.61 0.05 1.37
C ARG A 84 3.22 1.37 0.93
N GLN A 85 2.91 1.83 -0.30
CA GLN A 85 3.38 3.13 -0.78
C GLN A 85 2.90 4.27 0.13
N LEU A 86 1.66 4.20 0.60
CA LEU A 86 1.10 5.16 1.54
C LEU A 86 1.87 5.16 2.87
N ASN A 87 2.23 3.98 3.38
CA ASN A 87 3.04 3.85 4.60
C ASN A 87 4.43 4.47 4.41
N VAL A 88 5.11 4.14 3.29
CA VAL A 88 6.40 4.74 2.93
C VAL A 88 6.28 6.27 2.88
N ARG A 89 5.33 6.83 2.11
CA ARG A 89 5.14 8.29 2.02
C ARG A 89 4.82 8.93 3.36
N SER A 90 4.06 8.25 4.22
CA SER A 90 3.75 8.72 5.57
C SER A 90 5.00 8.80 6.45
N LYS A 91 5.87 7.78 6.40
CA LYS A 91 7.16 7.75 7.11
C LYS A 91 8.13 8.81 6.59
N GLU A 92 8.22 9.00 5.27
CA GLU A 92 9.03 10.06 4.68
C GLU A 92 8.55 11.44 5.14
N MET A 93 7.23 11.69 5.08
CA MET A 93 6.63 12.95 5.53
C MET A 93 6.94 13.23 7.00
N LEU A 94 6.80 12.22 7.88
CA LEU A 94 7.17 12.31 9.29
C LEU A 94 8.65 12.67 9.46
N THR A 95 9.53 12.04 8.69
CA THR A 95 10.98 12.26 8.74
C THR A 95 11.34 13.68 8.33
N VAL A 96 10.80 14.18 7.21
CA VAL A 96 11.00 15.57 6.78
C VAL A 96 10.47 16.54 7.83
N SER A 97 9.33 16.22 8.47
CA SER A 97 8.76 17.08 9.50
C SER A 97 9.63 17.18 10.75
N ARG A 98 10.17 16.05 11.19
CA ARG A 98 11.15 16.02 12.29
C ARG A 98 12.41 16.80 11.94
N LEU A 99 12.96 16.62 10.73
CA LEU A 99 14.12 17.40 10.27
C LEU A 99 13.83 18.90 10.28
N ARG A 100 12.64 19.34 9.86
CA ARG A 100 12.24 20.75 9.90
C ARG A 100 12.18 21.29 11.33
N MET A 101 11.56 20.54 12.25
CA MET A 101 11.50 20.93 13.66
C MET A 101 12.90 21.07 14.27
N LEU A 102 13.82 20.16 13.93
CA LEU A 102 15.20 20.23 14.40
C LEU A 102 15.95 21.43 13.84
N ARG A 103 15.72 21.80 12.58
CA ARG A 103 16.26 23.03 12.00
C ARG A 103 15.70 24.27 12.68
N ASP A 104 14.40 24.27 12.99
CA ASP A 104 13.75 25.36 13.73
C ASP A 104 14.34 25.51 15.13
N ASN A 105 14.59 24.40 15.82
CA ASN A 105 15.20 24.39 17.15
C ASN A 105 16.69 24.76 17.11
N ALA A 106 17.46 24.28 16.13
CA ALA A 106 18.87 24.64 15.96
C ALA A 106 19.04 26.14 15.73
N GLN A 107 18.21 26.74 14.85
CA GLN A 107 18.21 28.20 14.63
C GLN A 107 17.85 28.98 15.90
N ARG A 108 16.93 28.46 16.72
CA ARG A 108 16.59 29.07 18.01
C ARG A 108 17.71 28.89 19.04
N SER A 109 18.36 27.73 19.09
CA SER A 109 19.47 27.44 20.01
C SER A 109 20.70 28.30 19.74
N THR A 110 21.03 28.59 18.47
CA THR A 110 22.06 29.58 18.12
C THR A 110 21.73 30.99 18.60
N LEU A 111 20.45 31.29 18.85
CA LEU A 111 20.00 32.55 19.43
C LEU A 111 19.90 32.52 20.96
N THR A 112 19.86 31.34 21.58
CA THR A 112 19.63 31.15 23.03
C THR A 112 20.77 30.47 23.80
N GLY A 113 21.84 30.04 23.11
CA GLY A 113 23.08 29.56 23.73
C GLY A 113 23.06 28.14 24.30
N ASP A 114 21.91 27.47 24.34
CA ASP A 114 21.75 26.19 25.04
C ASP A 114 21.74 24.96 24.11
N THR A 115 22.48 23.93 24.51
CA THR A 115 22.88 22.77 23.67
C THR A 115 21.79 21.70 23.55
N ILE A 116 20.52 22.10 23.35
CA ILE A 116 19.40 21.16 23.30
C ILE A 116 19.00 20.93 21.83
N GLY A 117 19.38 19.77 21.28
CA GLY A 117 18.69 19.19 20.12
C GLY A 117 19.50 18.94 18.84
N MET A 118 20.78 18.60 18.92
CA MET A 118 21.52 18.13 17.74
C MET A 118 21.31 16.63 17.53
N ILE A 119 20.48 16.26 16.55
CA ILE A 119 20.48 14.89 16.00
C ILE A 119 21.78 14.69 15.23
N GLY A 120 22.56 13.68 15.61
CA GLY A 120 23.81 13.35 14.94
C GLY A 120 23.61 12.57 13.64
N GLU A 121 24.63 12.52 12.81
CA GLU A 121 24.63 11.79 11.54
C GLU A 121 24.26 10.29 11.70
N LYS A 122 24.58 9.70 12.86
CA LYS A 122 24.21 8.32 13.24
C LYS A 122 22.70 8.09 13.37
N ASP A 123 21.96 9.08 13.85
CA ASP A 123 20.50 8.97 14.04
C ASP A 123 19.75 9.09 12.71
N ILE A 124 20.29 9.91 11.79
CA ILE A 124 19.83 9.99 10.40
C ILE A 124 20.01 8.63 9.72
N LEU A 125 21.16 7.99 9.92
CA LEU A 125 21.46 6.68 9.34
C LEU A 125 20.53 5.57 9.88
N ARG A 126 20.19 5.61 11.17
CA ARG A 126 19.18 4.70 11.76
C ARG A 126 17.78 4.91 11.17
N LEU A 127 17.34 6.17 11.02
CA LEU A 127 16.04 6.47 10.41
C LEU A 127 15.98 6.00 8.95
N SER A 128 17.08 6.14 8.20
CA SER A 128 17.19 5.64 6.83
C SER A 128 17.06 4.12 6.73
N GLN A 129 17.74 3.36 7.61
CA GLN A 129 17.67 1.90 7.61
C GLN A 129 16.26 1.36 7.95
N MET A 130 15.49 2.08 8.76
CA MET A 130 14.09 1.72 9.07
C MET A 130 13.13 1.94 7.89
N ILE A 131 13.52 2.76 6.91
CA ILE A 131 12.72 3.07 5.72
C ILE A 131 13.00 2.07 4.59
N GLU A 132 14.24 1.57 4.50
CA GLU A 132 14.71 0.65 3.45
C GLU A 132 14.12 -0.76 3.55
N LYS A 133 13.86 -1.25 4.77
CA LYS A 133 13.40 -2.63 4.99
C LYS A 133 11.99 -2.93 4.47
N ASP A 134 11.25 -1.94 3.99
CA ASP A 134 9.81 -2.04 3.69
C ASP A 134 9.45 -1.70 2.23
N SER A 135 10.44 -1.53 1.33
CA SER A 135 10.16 -1.23 -0.07
C SER A 135 9.89 -2.50 -0.86
N ILE A 136 8.61 -2.82 -1.08
CA ILE A 136 8.23 -3.73 -2.17
C ILE A 136 8.26 -2.94 -3.48
N THR A 137 9.08 -3.42 -4.41
CA THR A 137 9.39 -2.74 -5.65
C THR A 137 8.28 -2.91 -6.69
N ALA A 138 8.31 -2.10 -7.74
CA ALA A 138 7.42 -2.25 -8.90
C ALA A 138 7.56 -3.62 -9.58
N GLU A 139 8.68 -4.33 -9.35
CA GLU A 139 8.91 -5.68 -9.84
C GLU A 139 7.89 -6.68 -9.28
N VAL A 140 7.51 -6.58 -8.00
CA VAL A 140 6.51 -7.50 -7.39
C VAL A 140 5.12 -7.31 -8.01
N TYR A 141 4.77 -6.10 -8.45
CA TYR A 141 3.51 -5.89 -9.18
C TYR A 141 3.52 -6.60 -10.52
N GLN A 142 4.64 -6.53 -11.25
CA GLN A 142 4.76 -7.20 -12.53
C GLN A 142 4.75 -8.71 -12.35
N GLU A 143 5.46 -9.23 -11.34
CA GLU A 143 5.45 -10.66 -11.00
C GLU A 143 4.03 -11.15 -10.68
N ARG A 144 3.25 -10.40 -9.88
CA ARG A 144 1.85 -10.76 -9.61
C ARG A 144 0.95 -10.66 -10.84
N LEU A 145 1.18 -9.66 -11.68
CA LEU A 145 0.41 -9.50 -12.91
C LEU A 145 0.72 -10.65 -13.89
N ASP A 146 1.99 -11.09 -13.94
CA ASP A 146 2.44 -12.23 -14.73
C ASP A 146 1.92 -13.56 -14.16
N GLU A 147 1.88 -13.75 -12.83
CA GLU A 147 1.25 -14.92 -12.18
C GLU A 147 -0.24 -15.03 -12.54
N ILE A 148 -0.96 -13.91 -12.54
CA ILE A 148 -2.40 -13.88 -12.84
C ILE A 148 -2.65 -14.12 -14.34
N LEU A 149 -1.80 -13.56 -15.21
CA LEU A 149 -1.86 -13.86 -16.65
C LEU A 149 -1.48 -15.32 -16.95
N ALA A 150 -0.53 -15.90 -16.22
CA ALA A 150 -0.17 -17.31 -16.32
C ALA A 150 -1.31 -18.24 -15.85
N ALA A 151 -2.01 -17.88 -14.77
CA ALA A 151 -3.22 -18.58 -14.33
C ALA A 151 -4.36 -18.48 -15.36
N GLY A 152 -4.49 -17.32 -16.03
CA GLY A 152 -5.43 -17.11 -17.14
C GLY A 152 -5.13 -17.98 -18.38
N ALA A 153 -3.87 -18.32 -18.63
CA ALA A 153 -3.48 -19.23 -19.71
C ALA A 153 -3.83 -20.71 -19.42
N ALA A 154 -4.06 -21.08 -18.16
CA ALA A 154 -4.49 -22.43 -17.76
C ALA A 154 -6.02 -22.65 -17.86
N VAL A 155 -6.77 -21.64 -18.29
CA VAL A 155 -8.25 -21.64 -18.38
C VAL A 155 -8.79 -22.54 -19.50
N ASP A 156 -7.96 -22.95 -20.46
CA ASP A 156 -8.37 -23.85 -21.56
C ASP A 156 -8.77 -25.27 -21.09
N ASP A 157 -8.48 -25.62 -19.82
CA ASP A 157 -8.82 -26.91 -19.21
C ASP A 157 -9.95 -26.80 -18.16
N GLY A 158 -11.04 -26.10 -18.51
CA GLY A 158 -12.43 -26.32 -18.07
C GLY A 158 -12.83 -26.26 -16.57
N ALA A 159 -11.92 -26.38 -15.61
CA ALA A 159 -12.25 -26.45 -14.18
C ALA A 159 -11.13 -25.96 -13.22
N LYS A 160 -9.99 -25.48 -13.71
CA LYS A 160 -8.82 -25.12 -12.88
C LYS A 160 -8.24 -23.71 -13.15
N GLY A 161 -9.09 -22.68 -13.14
CA GLY A 161 -8.70 -21.30 -13.51
C GLY A 161 -8.72 -20.25 -12.39
N LEU A 162 -9.01 -20.62 -11.14
CA LEU A 162 -8.99 -19.68 -10.00
C LEU A 162 -7.78 -19.95 -9.11
N THR A 163 -7.12 -18.88 -8.67
CA THR A 163 -6.15 -18.95 -7.59
C THR A 163 -6.85 -19.36 -6.29
N GLN A 164 -6.08 -19.71 -5.26
CA GLN A 164 -6.63 -20.00 -3.94
C GLN A 164 -7.40 -18.79 -3.36
N ALA A 165 -6.97 -17.57 -3.68
CA ALA A 165 -7.62 -16.33 -3.27
C ALA A 165 -8.97 -16.14 -3.98
N GLY A 166 -9.02 -16.32 -5.31
CA GLY A 166 -10.28 -16.29 -6.05
C GLY A 166 -11.25 -17.38 -5.59
N GLN A 167 -10.76 -18.58 -5.30
CA GLN A 167 -11.60 -19.67 -4.76
C GLN A 167 -12.17 -19.33 -3.38
N THR A 168 -11.42 -18.58 -2.56
CA THR A 168 -11.88 -18.15 -1.24
C THR A 168 -13.09 -17.22 -1.35
N VAL A 169 -13.10 -16.29 -2.31
CA VAL A 169 -14.24 -15.40 -2.58
C VAL A 169 -15.46 -16.20 -3.03
N MET A 170 -15.27 -17.15 -3.96
CA MET A 170 -16.34 -18.04 -4.43
C MET A 170 -16.98 -18.83 -3.28
N ASN A 171 -16.16 -19.45 -2.43
CA ASN A 171 -16.64 -20.22 -1.29
C ASN A 171 -17.46 -19.38 -0.30
N ILE A 172 -17.18 -18.07 -0.21
CA ILE A 172 -17.95 -17.17 0.67
C ILE A 172 -19.29 -16.82 0.02
N TRP A 173 -19.36 -16.59 -1.29
CA TRP A 173 -20.65 -16.43 -1.95
C TRP A 173 -21.51 -17.69 -1.87
N ASP A 174 -20.93 -18.88 -1.99
CA ASP A 174 -21.66 -20.13 -1.83
C ASP A 174 -22.26 -20.26 -0.41
N LYS A 175 -21.53 -19.79 0.62
CA LYS A 175 -22.03 -19.68 2.01
C LYS A 175 -23.10 -18.60 2.21
N MET A 176 -23.13 -17.59 1.34
CA MET A 176 -24.21 -16.60 1.35
C MET A 176 -25.47 -17.20 0.70
N ASP A 177 -25.30 -17.95 -0.38
CA ASP A 177 -26.40 -18.62 -1.09
C ASP A 177 -27.07 -19.71 -0.23
N ASP A 178 -26.30 -20.47 0.54
CA ASP A 178 -26.81 -21.51 1.43
C ASP A 178 -27.39 -20.97 2.75
N GLY A 179 -27.23 -19.66 3.00
CA GLY A 179 -27.71 -18.98 4.20
C GLY A 179 -26.89 -19.23 5.47
N THR A 180 -25.75 -19.92 5.36
CA THR A 180 -24.82 -20.10 6.50
C THR A 180 -24.11 -18.81 6.89
N LEU A 181 -24.03 -17.85 5.96
CA LEU A 181 -23.51 -16.51 6.18
C LEU A 181 -24.49 -15.47 5.63
N ALA A 182 -25.38 -14.98 6.49
CA ALA A 182 -26.50 -14.12 6.08
C ALA A 182 -26.17 -12.63 6.04
N ASP A 183 -25.15 -12.16 6.77
CA ASP A 183 -24.76 -10.76 6.81
C ASP A 183 -23.78 -10.43 5.66
N PRO A 184 -24.16 -9.56 4.69
CA PRO A 184 -23.29 -9.17 3.59
C PRO A 184 -22.03 -8.41 4.03
N GLU A 185 -22.09 -7.67 5.14
CA GLU A 185 -20.92 -6.93 5.65
C GLU A 185 -19.91 -7.91 6.27
N GLU A 186 -20.38 -8.83 7.12
CA GLU A 186 -19.54 -9.90 7.68
C GLU A 186 -18.92 -10.78 6.58
N ALA A 187 -19.69 -11.10 5.54
CA ALA A 187 -19.21 -11.87 4.40
C ALA A 187 -18.11 -11.16 3.62
N PHE A 188 -18.27 -9.85 3.38
CA PHE A 188 -17.24 -9.05 2.73
C PHE A 188 -15.97 -8.98 3.57
N ASP A 189 -16.09 -8.71 4.87
CA ASP A 189 -14.95 -8.58 5.78
C ASP A 189 -14.17 -9.89 5.90
N GLU A 190 -14.86 -11.03 5.97
CA GLU A 190 -14.24 -12.36 5.95
C GLU A 190 -13.48 -12.59 4.64
N ALA A 191 -14.08 -12.26 3.49
CA ALA A 191 -13.46 -12.41 2.18
C ALA A 191 -12.22 -11.53 2.03
N ASP A 192 -12.32 -10.25 2.39
CA ASP A 192 -11.21 -9.31 2.34
C ASP A 192 -10.05 -9.78 3.25
N ARG A 193 -10.36 -10.20 4.48
CA ARG A 193 -9.34 -10.67 5.42
C ARG A 193 -8.58 -11.88 4.87
N ARG A 194 -9.30 -12.91 4.42
CA ARG A 194 -8.67 -14.16 3.96
C ARG A 194 -7.84 -13.97 2.69
N VAL A 195 -8.34 -13.20 1.72
CA VAL A 195 -7.60 -12.91 0.49
C VAL A 195 -6.33 -12.13 0.81
N ARG A 196 -6.40 -11.13 1.70
CA ARG A 196 -5.21 -10.38 2.14
C ARG A 196 -4.19 -11.25 2.88
N GLU A 197 -4.63 -12.18 3.73
CA GLU A 197 -3.73 -13.11 4.43
C GLU A 197 -2.99 -14.01 3.44
N GLN A 198 -3.69 -14.58 2.46
CA GLN A 198 -3.08 -15.42 1.43
C GLN A 198 -2.07 -14.64 0.58
N GLN A 199 -2.38 -13.40 0.23
CA GLN A 199 -1.46 -12.55 -0.53
C GLN A 199 -0.22 -12.12 0.26
N LYS A 200 -0.30 -12.03 1.60
CA LYS A 200 0.85 -11.75 2.46
C LYS A 200 1.73 -12.97 2.70
N VAL A 201 1.18 -14.19 2.71
CA VAL A 201 1.93 -15.43 2.91
C VAL A 201 2.70 -15.84 1.64
N ALA A 202 2.22 -15.41 0.48
CA ALA A 202 2.91 -15.60 -0.79
C ALA A 202 4.09 -14.62 -1.02
N GLU A 203 4.39 -13.73 -0.06
CA GLU A 203 5.52 -12.78 -0.06
C GLU A 203 6.68 -13.27 0.81
#